data_AF-W6LHJ7-F1
#
_entry.id   AF-W6LHJ7-F1
#
_cell.length_a   1.000
_cell.length_b   1.000
_cell.length_c   1.000
_cell.angle_alpha   90.00
_cell.angle_beta   90.00
_cell.angle_gamma   90.00
#
_symmetry.space_group_name_H-M   'P 1'
#
loop_
_entity.id
_entity.type
_entity.pdbx_description
1 polymer ?
#
loop_
_entity_poly.entity_id
_entity_poly.type
_entity_poly.pdbx_seq_one_letter_code
_entity_poly.pdbx_strand_id
1 'polypeptide(L)'
;MGTMVTEFFLRALHLAYSFDPNVTSQERLSAEKYLMELVESPEGLHMAFHILNSEPVQEMRCFWAFNTIIHQLPALASSVSAAQAEELYTTLFQFIYRYFFTPTTAPVDFLTNKHAQLMAVGLRHFYPARWRGFFHDLLDLLARGQAAAAPREAVAMYFLRVCEAIDECVVAPREAAEPGPGSRARDMAVKDAMREAAVPRLVAAWYGLLAEADGRGPGLPGLCLDVLQAYIAWVDIALLTT
;
A
#
# COMPACT_ATOMS: atom_id res chain seq x y z
N MET A 1 -6.67 -29.12 11.09
CA MET A 1 -7.42 -27.88 11.40
C MET A 1 -7.44 -26.87 10.26
N GLY A 2 -6.53 -26.91 9.28
CA GLY A 2 -6.42 -25.85 8.26
C GLY A 2 -7.49 -25.81 7.17
N THR A 3 -8.04 -26.93 6.70
CA THR A 3 -8.90 -26.97 5.51
C THR A 3 -10.30 -26.36 5.71
N MET A 4 -10.95 -26.65 6.85
CA MET A 4 -12.28 -26.09 7.12
C MET A 4 -12.26 -24.57 7.33
N VAL A 5 -11.25 -24.03 8.02
CA VAL A 5 -11.13 -22.57 8.22
C VAL A 5 -10.98 -21.86 6.88
N THR A 6 -10.18 -22.42 5.97
CA THR A 6 -10.03 -21.90 4.61
C THR A 6 -11.34 -21.99 3.82
N GLU A 7 -12.11 -23.08 3.92
CA GLU A 7 -13.42 -23.19 3.25
C GLU A 7 -14.45 -22.18 3.76
N PHE A 8 -14.56 -22.01 5.09
CA PHE A 8 -15.45 -21.00 5.67
C PHE A 8 -15.06 -19.58 5.26
N PHE A 9 -13.76 -19.28 5.26
CA PHE A 9 -13.24 -17.99 4.81
C PHE A 9 -13.54 -17.71 3.34
N LEU A 10 -13.28 -18.67 2.45
CA LEU A 10 -13.56 -18.53 1.02
C LEU A 10 -15.05 -18.33 0.75
N ARG A 11 -15.90 -19.09 1.45
CA ARG A 11 -17.34 -18.94 1.37
C ARG A 11 -17.79 -17.57 1.86
N ALA A 12 -17.27 -17.10 2.99
CA ALA A 12 -17.60 -15.78 3.52
C ALA A 12 -17.18 -14.66 2.56
N LEU A 13 -15.97 -14.71 2.00
CA LEU A 13 -15.52 -13.75 0.98
C LEU A 13 -16.44 -13.75 -0.24
N HIS A 14 -16.84 -14.93 -0.72
CA HIS A 14 -17.75 -15.03 -1.85
C HIS A 14 -19.11 -14.42 -1.53
N LEU A 15 -19.71 -14.76 -0.38
CA LEU A 15 -21.01 -14.22 0.02
C LEU A 15 -21.00 -12.71 0.23
N ALA A 16 -19.90 -12.15 0.77
CA ALA A 16 -19.79 -10.72 1.03
C ALA A 16 -19.54 -9.89 -0.24
N TYR A 17 -18.71 -10.39 -1.17
CA TYR A 17 -18.21 -9.56 -2.28
C TYR A 17 -18.65 -10.02 -3.68
N SER A 18 -19.29 -11.17 -3.83
CA SER A 18 -19.86 -11.57 -5.12
C SER A 18 -21.25 -10.97 -5.33
N PHE A 19 -21.51 -10.52 -6.56
CA PHE A 19 -22.86 -10.12 -6.96
C PHE A 19 -23.68 -11.35 -7.36
N ASP A 20 -24.10 -12.14 -6.37
CA ASP A 20 -25.02 -13.25 -6.56
C ASP A 20 -26.44 -12.83 -6.13
N PRO A 21 -27.43 -12.79 -7.06
CA PRO A 21 -28.81 -12.44 -6.75
C PRO A 21 -29.52 -13.48 -5.86
N ASN A 22 -28.97 -14.69 -5.70
CA ASN A 22 -29.53 -15.73 -4.85
C ASN A 22 -29.09 -15.63 -3.39
N VAL A 23 -28.06 -14.82 -3.09
CA VAL A 23 -27.56 -14.64 -1.73
C VAL A 23 -28.48 -13.69 -0.97
N THR A 24 -29.05 -14.18 0.12
CA THR A 24 -29.94 -13.39 0.96
C THR A 24 -29.19 -12.29 1.71
N SER A 25 -29.86 -11.20 2.06
CA SER A 25 -29.26 -10.12 2.86
C SER A 25 -28.73 -10.64 4.21
N GLN A 26 -29.39 -11.64 4.80
CA GLN A 26 -28.97 -12.24 6.06
C GLN A 26 -27.66 -13.04 5.92
N GLU A 27 -27.49 -13.78 4.83
CA GLU A 27 -26.24 -14.49 4.54
C GLU A 27 -25.08 -13.52 4.35
N ARG A 28 -25.27 -12.41 3.63
CA ARG A 28 -24.23 -11.37 3.46
C ARG A 28 -23.82 -10.78 4.80
N LEU A 29 -24.78 -10.36 5.63
CA LEU A 29 -24.51 -9.81 6.95
C LEU A 29 -23.75 -10.80 7.84
N SER A 30 -24.10 -12.09 7.78
CA SER A 30 -23.40 -13.12 8.56
C SER A 30 -21.95 -13.32 8.09
N ALA A 31 -21.72 -13.26 6.78
CA ALA A 31 -20.38 -13.37 6.19
C ALA A 31 -19.52 -12.15 6.52
N GLU A 32 -20.07 -10.94 6.39
CA GLU A 32 -19.40 -9.69 6.75
C GLU A 32 -19.01 -9.68 8.24
N LYS A 33 -19.94 -10.07 9.13
CA LYS A 33 -19.66 -10.16 10.56
C LYS A 33 -18.51 -11.13 10.86
N TYR A 34 -18.51 -12.31 10.25
CA TYR A 34 -17.42 -13.27 10.40
C TYR A 34 -16.08 -12.71 9.91
N LEU A 35 -16.06 -12.03 8.76
CA LEU A 35 -14.84 -11.41 8.23
C LEU A 35 -14.32 -10.29 9.12
N MET A 36 -15.21 -9.49 9.72
CA MET A 36 -14.84 -8.44 10.68
C MET A 36 -14.23 -9.03 11.95
N GLU A 37 -14.87 -10.05 12.55
CA GLU A 37 -14.34 -10.75 13.72
C GLU A 37 -12.96 -11.36 13.43
N LEU A 38 -12.75 -11.89 12.23
CA LEU A 38 -11.47 -12.43 11.81
C LEU A 38 -10.40 -11.35 11.61
N VAL A 39 -10.77 -10.17 11.10
CA VAL A 39 -9.85 -9.01 10.96
C VAL A 39 -9.31 -8.56 12.32
N GLU A 40 -10.08 -8.69 13.40
CA GLU A 40 -9.66 -8.34 14.76
C GLU A 40 -8.79 -9.42 15.43
N SER A 41 -8.74 -10.63 14.86
CA SER A 41 -8.13 -11.80 15.50
C SER A 41 -6.65 -12.01 15.11
N PRO A 42 -5.82 -12.61 16.00
CA PRO A 42 -4.45 -13.02 15.65
C PRO A 42 -4.41 -14.07 14.53
N GLU A 43 -5.40 -14.97 14.49
CA GLU A 43 -5.52 -15.98 13.43
C GLU A 43 -5.76 -15.32 12.07
N GLY A 44 -6.57 -14.26 12.01
CA GLY A 44 -6.78 -13.49 10.79
C GLY A 44 -5.49 -12.82 10.30
N LEU A 45 -4.67 -12.29 11.21
CA LEU A 45 -3.36 -11.73 10.86
C LEU A 45 -2.41 -12.80 10.29
N HIS A 46 -2.30 -13.95 10.96
CA HIS A 46 -1.50 -15.07 10.46
C HIS A 46 -1.98 -15.52 9.08
N MET A 47 -3.29 -15.59 8.86
CA MET A 47 -3.86 -15.94 7.57
C MET A 47 -3.57 -14.87 6.51
N ALA A 48 -3.63 -13.58 6.85
CA ALA A 48 -3.27 -12.49 5.95
C ALA A 48 -1.82 -12.63 5.46
N PHE A 49 -0.86 -12.88 6.36
CA PHE A 49 0.53 -13.12 5.97
C PHE A 49 0.71 -14.39 5.14
N HIS A 50 -0.01 -15.47 5.48
CA HIS A 50 0.03 -16.70 4.69
C HIS A 50 -0.46 -16.46 3.25
N ILE A 51 -1.56 -15.72 3.08
CA ILE A 51 -2.09 -15.34 1.76
C ILE A 51 -1.03 -14.56 0.96
N LEU A 52 -0.36 -13.58 1.58
CA LEU A 52 0.63 -12.76 0.89
C LEU A 52 1.92 -13.52 0.56
N ASN A 53 2.34 -14.48 1.39
CA ASN A 53 3.63 -15.16 1.22
C ASN A 53 3.53 -16.45 0.41
N SER A 54 2.55 -17.30 0.73
CA SER A 54 2.55 -18.70 0.31
C SER A 54 1.58 -18.98 -0.84
N GLU A 55 0.56 -18.15 -1.02
CA GLU A 55 -0.52 -18.43 -1.96
C GLU A 55 -0.32 -17.76 -3.33
N PRO A 56 -0.87 -18.35 -4.41
CA PRO A 56 -0.99 -17.66 -5.69
C PRO A 56 -1.86 -16.42 -5.51
N VAL A 57 -1.58 -15.37 -6.29
CA VAL A 57 -2.29 -14.10 -6.17
C VAL A 57 -3.77 -14.29 -6.52
N GLN A 58 -4.63 -14.10 -5.52
CA GLN A 58 -6.09 -14.07 -5.66
C GLN A 58 -6.56 -12.72 -5.14
N GLU A 59 -7.05 -11.87 -6.03
CA GLU A 59 -7.19 -10.44 -5.78
C GLU A 59 -8.06 -10.11 -4.57
N MET A 60 -9.22 -10.78 -4.42
CA MET A 60 -10.10 -10.57 -3.26
C MET A 60 -9.46 -10.99 -1.94
N ARG A 61 -8.68 -12.07 -1.95
CA ARG A 61 -8.00 -12.58 -0.75
C ARG A 61 -6.86 -11.66 -0.36
N CYS A 62 -6.08 -11.21 -1.34
CA CYS A 62 -5.01 -10.23 -1.12
C CYS A 62 -5.59 -8.89 -0.62
N PHE A 63 -6.70 -8.43 -1.20
CA PHE A 63 -7.39 -7.21 -0.75
C PHE A 63 -7.86 -7.32 0.71
N TRP A 64 -8.46 -8.45 1.09
CA TRP A 64 -8.81 -8.72 2.49
C TRP A 64 -7.56 -8.75 3.37
N ALA A 65 -6.49 -9.45 2.96
CA ALA A 65 -5.24 -9.51 3.72
C ALA A 65 -4.62 -8.13 3.94
N PHE A 66 -4.64 -7.24 2.94
CA PHE A 66 -4.18 -5.87 3.10
C PHE A 66 -5.04 -5.09 4.10
N ASN A 67 -6.36 -5.21 4.05
CA ASN A 67 -7.24 -4.58 5.04
C ASN A 67 -6.93 -5.08 6.46
N THR A 68 -6.76 -6.39 6.63
CA THR A 68 -6.43 -6.99 7.93
C THR A 68 -5.11 -6.43 8.47
N ILE A 69 -4.07 -6.37 7.64
CA ILE A 69 -2.77 -5.81 8.06
C ILE A 69 -2.90 -4.31 8.36
N ILE A 70 -3.58 -3.52 7.52
CA ILE A 70 -3.83 -2.09 7.76
C ILE A 70 -4.51 -1.89 9.13
N HIS A 71 -5.53 -2.67 9.42
CA HIS A 71 -6.28 -2.58 10.67
C HIS A 71 -5.41 -2.87 11.89
N GLN A 72 -4.55 -3.90 11.82
CA GLN A 72 -3.72 -4.31 12.95
C GLN A 72 -2.39 -3.56 13.06
N LEU A 73 -1.98 -2.80 12.02
CA LEU A 73 -0.69 -2.09 11.96
C LEU A 73 -0.41 -1.19 13.17
N PRO A 74 -1.35 -0.38 13.69
CA PRO A 74 -1.10 0.47 14.86
C PRO A 74 -0.70 -0.32 16.10
N ALA A 75 -1.39 -1.45 16.36
CA ALA A 75 -1.09 -2.33 17.48
C ALA A 75 0.24 -3.08 17.27
N LEU A 76 0.50 -3.53 16.05
CA LEU A 76 1.76 -4.17 15.68
C LEU A 76 2.95 -3.21 15.86
N ALA A 77 2.83 -1.97 15.41
CA ALA A 77 3.89 -0.98 15.50
C ALA A 77 4.37 -0.76 16.95
N SER A 78 3.45 -0.86 17.92
CA SER A 78 3.71 -0.69 19.35
C SER A 78 4.30 -1.93 20.03
N SER A 79 4.18 -3.12 19.43
CA SER A 79 4.50 -4.40 20.07
C SER A 79 5.68 -5.14 19.41
N VAL A 80 5.86 -5.00 18.11
CA VAL A 80 6.89 -5.74 17.36
C VAL A 80 8.27 -5.13 17.56
N SER A 81 9.32 -5.96 17.51
CA SER A 81 10.73 -5.55 17.52
C SER A 81 11.19 -4.94 16.19
N ALA A 82 12.37 -4.33 16.15
CA ALA A 82 12.94 -3.80 14.91
C ALA A 82 13.09 -4.88 13.81
N ALA A 83 13.57 -6.07 14.17
CA ALA A 83 13.72 -7.20 13.24
C ALA A 83 12.37 -7.69 12.70
N GLN A 84 11.33 -7.77 13.54
CA GLN A 84 9.98 -8.14 13.10
C GLN A 84 9.35 -7.08 12.20
N ALA A 85 9.61 -5.79 12.45
CA ALA A 85 9.19 -4.74 11.51
C ALA A 85 9.91 -4.88 10.16
N GLU A 86 11.19 -5.24 10.17
CA GLU A 86 11.96 -5.51 8.94
C GLU A 86 11.43 -6.67 8.13
N GLU A 87 11.12 -7.78 8.79
CA GLU A 87 10.47 -8.92 8.16
C GLU A 87 9.10 -8.54 7.57
N LEU A 88 8.31 -7.74 8.30
CA LEU A 88 7.01 -7.24 7.87
C LEU A 88 7.13 -6.45 6.57
N TYR A 89 7.93 -5.39 6.52
CA TYR A 89 8.00 -4.59 5.29
C TYR A 89 8.71 -5.30 4.15
N THR A 90 9.67 -6.18 4.45
CA THR A 90 10.30 -7.02 3.44
C THR A 90 9.26 -7.90 2.76
N THR A 91 8.36 -8.50 3.54
CA THR A 91 7.22 -9.27 3.04
C THR A 91 6.32 -8.43 2.12
N LEU A 92 5.99 -7.19 2.53
CA LEU A 92 5.12 -6.31 1.75
C LEU A 92 5.72 -5.91 0.40
N PHE A 93 7.03 -5.63 0.37
CA PHE A 93 7.73 -5.37 -0.89
C PHE A 93 7.87 -6.64 -1.73
N GLN A 94 8.22 -7.79 -1.14
CA GLN A 94 8.30 -9.07 -1.85
C GLN A 94 6.99 -9.41 -2.56
N PHE A 95 5.84 -9.14 -1.92
CA PHE A 95 4.54 -9.30 -2.57
C PHE A 95 4.44 -8.44 -3.83
N ILE A 96 4.71 -7.13 -3.75
CA ILE A 96 4.50 -6.23 -4.91
C ILE A 96 5.51 -6.49 -6.03
N TYR A 97 6.75 -6.87 -5.68
CA TYR A 97 7.73 -7.36 -6.63
C TYR A 97 7.23 -8.61 -7.37
N ARG A 98 6.72 -9.61 -6.64
CA ARG A 98 6.15 -10.81 -7.26
C ARG A 98 4.96 -10.47 -8.15
N TYR A 99 4.10 -9.56 -7.70
CA TYR A 99 2.90 -9.15 -8.42
C TYR A 99 3.20 -8.51 -9.78
N PHE A 100 4.22 -7.64 -9.87
CA PHE A 100 4.55 -6.97 -11.13
C PHE A 100 5.54 -7.74 -12.03
N PHE A 101 6.51 -8.45 -11.45
CA PHE A 101 7.62 -9.03 -12.21
C PHE A 101 7.52 -10.55 -12.41
N THR A 102 6.62 -11.22 -11.68
CA THR A 102 6.27 -12.61 -11.90
C THR A 102 4.74 -12.74 -12.03
N PRO A 103 4.10 -12.00 -12.96
CA PRO A 103 2.66 -11.88 -12.99
C PRO A 103 2.01 -13.21 -13.38
N THR A 104 1.09 -13.69 -12.53
CA THR A 104 0.14 -14.76 -12.89
C THR A 104 -1.12 -14.19 -13.54
N THR A 105 -1.40 -12.91 -13.31
CA THR A 105 -2.55 -12.17 -13.82
C THR A 105 -2.12 -10.74 -14.17
N ALA A 106 -2.94 -10.04 -14.97
CA ALA A 106 -2.71 -8.63 -15.23
C ALA A 106 -2.90 -7.81 -13.93
N PRO A 107 -2.09 -6.77 -13.68
CA PRO A 107 -2.30 -5.89 -12.53
C PRO A 107 -3.67 -5.21 -12.57
N VAL A 108 -4.37 -5.20 -11.44
CA VAL A 108 -5.67 -4.53 -11.29
C VAL A 108 -5.59 -3.35 -10.33
N ASP A 109 -6.29 -2.27 -10.68
CA ASP A 109 -6.16 -0.98 -9.99
C ASP A 109 -6.55 -1.05 -8.52
N PHE A 110 -7.70 -1.62 -8.18
CA PHE A 110 -8.16 -1.65 -6.79
C PHE A 110 -7.17 -2.37 -5.86
N LEU A 111 -6.46 -3.40 -6.35
CA LEU A 111 -5.51 -4.16 -5.55
C LEU A 111 -4.22 -3.35 -5.34
N THR A 112 -3.69 -2.73 -6.41
CA THR A 112 -2.51 -1.86 -6.32
C THR A 112 -2.77 -0.62 -5.47
N ASN A 113 -3.96 -0.02 -5.59
CA ASN A 113 -4.39 1.10 -4.74
C ASN A 113 -4.44 0.69 -3.27
N LYS A 114 -4.99 -0.49 -2.98
CA LYS A 114 -5.08 -0.97 -1.61
C LYS A 114 -3.72 -1.29 -1.00
N HIS A 115 -2.82 -1.87 -1.80
CA HIS A 115 -1.44 -2.08 -1.37
C HIS A 115 -0.72 -0.74 -1.14
N ALA A 116 -0.92 0.26 -2.01
CA ALA A 116 -0.35 1.60 -1.82
C ALA A 116 -0.80 2.25 -0.49
N GLN A 117 -2.09 2.12 -0.13
CA GLN A 117 -2.60 2.54 1.17
C GLN A 117 -1.89 1.80 2.33
N LEU A 118 -1.73 0.48 2.21
CA LEU A 118 -1.00 -0.32 3.20
C LEU A 118 0.45 0.16 3.38
N MET A 119 1.15 0.47 2.28
CA MET A 119 2.52 0.99 2.33
C MET A 119 2.57 2.36 3.00
N ALA A 120 1.61 3.25 2.74
CA ALA A 120 1.54 4.57 3.35
C ALA A 120 1.24 4.52 4.86
N VAL A 121 0.31 3.65 5.29
CA VAL A 121 0.03 3.41 6.72
C VAL A 121 1.27 2.84 7.40
N GLY A 122 1.92 1.84 6.79
CA GLY A 122 3.16 1.27 7.33
C GLY A 122 4.31 2.29 7.42
N LEU A 123 4.49 3.13 6.40
CA LEU A 123 5.45 4.24 6.42
C LEU A 123 5.19 5.13 7.63
N ARG A 124 3.95 5.58 7.83
CA ARG A 124 3.55 6.46 8.94
C ARG A 124 3.94 5.88 10.30
N HIS A 125 3.89 4.56 10.47
CA HIS A 125 4.17 3.91 11.75
C HIS A 125 5.65 3.54 11.97
N PHE A 126 6.40 3.20 10.92
CA PHE A 126 7.76 2.65 11.07
C PHE A 126 8.87 3.56 10.52
N TYR A 127 8.56 4.49 9.61
CA TYR A 127 9.54 5.46 9.11
C TYR A 127 9.64 6.67 10.05
N PRO A 128 10.83 7.28 10.21
CA PRO A 128 12.12 6.89 9.64
C PRO A 128 12.88 5.84 10.47
N ALA A 129 12.51 5.63 11.73
CA ALA A 129 13.38 4.93 12.68
C ALA A 129 13.62 3.45 12.34
N ARG A 130 12.56 2.74 11.95
CA ARG A 130 12.53 1.27 11.79
C ARG A 130 12.38 0.82 10.35
N TRP A 131 11.98 1.69 9.42
CA TRP A 131 11.84 1.39 8.00
C TRP A 131 12.63 2.37 7.12
N ARG A 132 13.93 2.50 7.37
CA ARG A 132 14.80 3.48 6.71
C ARG A 132 14.89 3.31 5.19
N GLY A 133 14.79 2.07 4.70
CA GLY A 133 14.93 1.71 3.29
C GLY A 133 13.72 2.01 2.39
N PHE A 134 12.57 2.44 2.95
CA PHE A 134 11.30 2.54 2.21
C PHE A 134 11.43 3.20 0.82
N PHE A 135 11.97 4.42 0.77
CA PHE A 135 12.06 5.17 -0.49
C PHE A 135 13.13 4.63 -1.43
N HIS A 136 14.16 3.96 -0.89
CA HIS A 136 15.13 3.26 -1.71
C HIS A 136 14.45 2.11 -2.45
N ASP A 137 13.72 1.26 -1.73
CA ASP A 137 13.05 0.08 -2.29
C ASP A 137 11.93 0.45 -3.25
N LEU A 138 11.20 1.55 -2.97
CA LEU A 138 10.16 2.10 -3.85
C LEU A 138 10.75 2.65 -5.16
N LEU A 139 11.90 3.34 -5.11
CA LEU A 139 12.57 3.84 -6.32
C LEU A 139 13.25 2.70 -7.10
N ASP A 140 13.77 1.67 -6.43
CA ASP A 140 14.30 0.47 -7.08
C ASP A 140 13.20 -0.30 -7.83
N LEU A 141 11.99 -0.37 -7.25
CA LEU A 141 10.81 -0.94 -7.90
C LEU A 141 10.51 -0.22 -9.21
N LEU A 142 10.49 1.12 -9.19
CA LEU A 142 10.27 1.97 -10.36
C LEU A 142 11.34 1.74 -11.43
N ALA A 143 12.63 1.77 -11.04
CA ALA A 143 13.75 1.60 -11.95
C ALA A 143 13.74 0.22 -12.64
N ARG A 144 13.41 -0.85 -11.91
CA ARG A 144 13.26 -2.20 -12.48
C ARG A 144 12.09 -2.27 -13.45
N GLY A 145 10.99 -1.56 -13.17
CA GLY A 145 9.85 -1.43 -14.08
C GLY A 145 10.22 -0.78 -15.42
N GLN A 146 11.25 0.08 -15.44
CA GLN A 146 11.77 0.70 -16.66
C GLN A 146 12.73 -0.22 -17.44
N ALA A 147 13.48 -1.08 -16.75
CA ALA A 147 14.50 -1.95 -17.34
C ALA A 147 13.96 -3.31 -17.84
N ALA A 148 12.86 -3.80 -17.28
CA ALA A 148 12.31 -5.13 -17.58
C ALA A 148 11.17 -5.09 -18.61
N ALA A 149 10.80 -6.26 -19.16
CA ALA A 149 9.56 -6.49 -19.91
C ALA A 149 8.30 -6.46 -19.01
N ALA A 150 8.38 -5.77 -17.88
CA ALA A 150 7.30 -5.56 -16.92
C ALA A 150 6.26 -4.58 -17.51
N PRO A 151 5.04 -4.51 -16.94
CA PRO A 151 4.09 -3.47 -17.31
C PRO A 151 4.57 -2.12 -16.77
N ARG A 152 5.52 -1.48 -17.48
CA ARG A 152 6.19 -0.21 -17.10
C ARG A 152 5.21 0.85 -16.63
N GLU A 153 4.10 0.98 -17.35
CA GLU A 153 3.04 1.92 -17.00
C GLU A 153 2.36 1.55 -15.68
N ALA A 154 2.03 0.28 -15.44
CA ALA A 154 1.41 -0.16 -14.18
C ALA A 154 2.34 0.05 -12.97
N VAL A 155 3.64 -0.18 -13.12
CA VAL A 155 4.63 0.08 -12.06
C VAL A 155 4.74 1.58 -11.78
N ALA A 156 4.79 2.42 -12.82
CA ALA A 156 4.82 3.87 -12.66
C ALA A 156 3.52 4.41 -12.02
N MET A 157 2.36 3.92 -12.44
CA MET A 157 1.07 4.24 -11.83
C MET A 157 1.03 3.84 -10.35
N TYR A 158 1.52 2.65 -10.00
CA TYR A 158 1.63 2.21 -8.61
C TYR A 158 2.57 3.09 -7.79
N PHE A 159 3.74 3.44 -8.33
CA PHE A 159 4.67 4.37 -7.68
C PHE A 159 3.99 5.70 -7.33
N LEU A 160 3.26 6.29 -8.29
CA LEU A 160 2.53 7.53 -8.08
C LEU A 160 1.39 7.37 -7.05
N ARG A 161 0.65 6.25 -7.09
CA ARG A 161 -0.38 5.92 -6.09
C ARG A 161 0.17 5.79 -4.68
N VAL A 162 1.39 5.28 -4.51
CA VAL A 162 2.08 5.26 -3.22
C VAL A 162 2.37 6.69 -2.77
N CYS A 163 2.83 7.58 -3.65
CA CYS A 163 3.03 8.99 -3.32
C CYS A 163 1.71 9.68 -2.91
N GLU A 164 0.62 9.48 -3.65
CA GLU A 164 -0.71 10.00 -3.25
C GLU A 164 -1.15 9.46 -1.89
N ALA A 165 -1.04 8.15 -1.68
CA ALA A 165 -1.44 7.54 -0.41
C ALA A 165 -0.60 8.09 0.77
N ILE A 166 0.68 8.41 0.55
CA ILE A 166 1.53 9.05 1.56
C ILE A 166 1.04 10.47 1.85
N ASP A 167 0.69 11.25 0.83
CA ASP A 167 0.11 12.57 1.01
C ASP A 167 -1.16 12.50 1.86
N GLU A 168 -2.10 11.62 1.50
CA GLU A 168 -3.35 11.43 2.21
C GLU A 168 -3.17 10.89 3.64
N CYS A 169 -2.12 10.10 3.90
CA CYS A 169 -1.88 9.51 5.22
C CYS A 169 -1.07 10.41 6.16
N VAL A 170 -0.16 11.23 5.63
CA VAL A 170 0.88 11.91 6.42
C VAL A 170 0.82 13.43 6.27
N VAL A 171 0.53 13.93 5.07
CA VAL A 171 0.62 15.36 4.75
C VAL A 171 -0.69 16.06 5.03
N ALA A 172 -1.80 15.49 4.55
CA ALA A 172 -3.15 15.98 4.73
C ALA A 172 -4.10 14.85 5.19
N PRO A 173 -3.91 14.31 6.41
CA PRO A 173 -4.78 13.25 6.94
C PRO A 173 -6.25 13.66 6.87
N ARG A 174 -6.98 13.06 5.92
CA ARG A 174 -8.41 13.35 5.66
C ARG A 174 -9.32 12.77 6.72
N GLU A 175 -8.95 11.63 7.27
CA GLU A 175 -9.61 11.05 8.43
C GLU A 175 -9.01 11.69 9.69
N ALA A 176 -9.86 12.00 10.67
CA ALA A 176 -9.45 12.57 11.94
C ALA A 176 -8.39 11.66 12.58
N ALA A 177 -7.12 11.95 12.29
CA ALA A 177 -5.98 11.33 12.93
C ALA A 177 -6.27 11.29 14.43
N GLU A 178 -6.05 10.13 15.06
CA GLU A 178 -6.18 9.93 16.50
C GLU A 178 -5.89 11.26 17.23
N PRO A 179 -6.91 11.94 17.78
CA PRO A 179 -6.73 13.30 18.25
C PRO A 179 -5.74 13.29 19.41
N GLY A 180 -4.49 13.63 19.14
CA GLY A 180 -3.44 13.50 20.14
C GLY A 180 -2.11 14.12 19.71
N PRO A 181 -1.36 14.73 20.64
CA PRO A 181 -0.06 15.35 20.36
C PRO A 181 0.98 14.35 19.83
N GLY A 182 0.90 13.07 20.21
CA GLY A 182 1.80 12.02 19.70
C GLY A 182 1.63 11.71 18.22
N SER A 183 0.40 11.80 17.69
CA SER A 183 0.09 11.55 16.28
C SER A 183 0.70 12.63 15.38
N ARG A 184 0.55 13.90 15.77
CA ARG A 184 1.13 15.06 15.03
C ARG A 184 2.65 15.05 15.04
N ALA A 185 3.27 14.74 16.18
CA ALA A 185 4.73 14.70 16.29
C ALA A 185 5.34 13.63 15.38
N ARG A 186 4.69 12.47 15.27
CA ARG A 186 5.09 11.41 14.35
C ARG A 186 4.96 11.84 12.90
N ASP A 187 3.82 12.43 12.52
CA ASP A 187 3.59 12.86 11.14
C ASP A 187 4.59 13.95 10.72
N MET A 188 4.93 14.87 11.64
CA MET A 188 6.01 15.83 11.44
C MET A 188 7.38 15.15 11.26
N ALA A 189 7.73 14.19 12.11
CA ALA A 189 9.00 13.48 12.02
C ALA A 189 9.14 12.70 10.69
N VAL A 190 8.05 12.13 10.18
CA VAL A 190 8.02 11.50 8.85
C VAL A 190 8.26 12.54 7.77
N LYS A 191 7.55 13.68 7.79
CA LYS A 191 7.71 14.75 6.78
C LYS A 191 9.12 15.33 6.79
N ASP A 192 9.70 15.59 7.95
CA ASP A 192 11.04 16.17 8.04
C ASP A 192 12.10 15.19 7.52
N ALA A 193 12.03 13.92 7.91
CA ALA A 193 12.93 12.90 7.36
C ALA A 193 12.75 12.69 5.84
N MET A 194 11.51 12.78 5.34
CA MET A 194 11.24 12.75 3.90
C MET A 194 11.87 13.93 3.18
N ARG A 195 11.71 15.16 3.68
CA ARG A 195 12.29 16.38 3.09
C ARG A 195 13.81 16.27 2.96
N GLU A 196 14.46 15.78 4.00
CA GLU A 196 15.92 15.69 4.05
C GLU A 196 16.48 14.64 3.09
N ALA A 197 15.84 13.48 2.95
CA ALA A 197 16.44 12.33 2.29
C ALA A 197 15.68 11.78 1.07
N ALA A 198 14.35 11.86 1.07
CA ALA A 198 13.50 11.19 0.08
C ALA A 198 13.03 12.14 -1.04
N VAL A 199 12.55 13.33 -0.66
CA VAL A 199 11.89 14.28 -1.56
C VAL A 199 12.73 14.66 -2.78
N PRO A 200 14.04 15.00 -2.67
CA PRO A 200 14.85 15.32 -3.85
C PRO A 200 14.87 14.19 -4.89
N ARG A 201 14.90 12.93 -4.42
CA ARG A 201 14.91 11.75 -5.29
C ARG A 201 13.54 11.46 -5.89
N LEU A 202 12.47 11.67 -5.12
CA LEU A 202 11.09 11.55 -5.60
C LEU A 202 10.79 12.57 -6.69
N VAL A 203 11.19 13.83 -6.48
CA VAL A 203 11.03 14.91 -7.47
C VAL A 203 11.75 14.58 -8.77
N ALA A 204 13.00 14.12 -8.70
CA ALA A 204 13.73 13.67 -9.88
C ALA A 204 13.02 12.52 -10.62
N ALA A 205 12.42 11.57 -9.88
CA ALA A 205 11.65 10.48 -10.46
C ALA A 205 10.37 10.97 -11.16
N TRP A 206 9.63 11.93 -10.57
CA TRP A 206 8.44 12.53 -11.17
C TRP A 206 8.77 13.27 -12.47
N TYR A 207 9.84 14.07 -12.50
CA TYR A 207 10.31 14.70 -13.73
C TYR A 207 10.71 13.68 -14.80
N GLY A 208 11.40 12.60 -14.41
CA GLY A 208 11.72 11.50 -15.31
C GLY A 208 10.45 10.86 -15.92
N LEU A 209 9.42 10.63 -15.12
CA LEU A 209 8.15 10.08 -15.59
C LEU A 209 7.42 11.02 -16.56
N LEU A 210 7.42 12.33 -16.29
CA LEU A 210 6.83 13.33 -17.18
C LEU A 210 7.59 13.45 -18.51
N ALA A 211 8.92 13.44 -18.48
CA ALA A 211 9.75 13.49 -19.68
C ALA A 211 9.54 12.27 -20.60
N GLU A 212 9.21 11.12 -20.02
CA GLU A 212 8.92 9.87 -20.73
C GLU A 212 7.45 9.70 -21.13
N ALA A 213 6.59 10.65 -20.77
CA ALA A 213 5.15 10.58 -21.01
C ALA A 213 4.74 11.01 -22.42
N ASP A 214 5.66 11.55 -23.22
CA ASP A 214 5.40 11.93 -24.61
C ASP A 214 4.84 10.73 -25.42
N GLY A 215 3.63 10.91 -25.96
CA GLY A 215 2.92 9.87 -26.72
C GLY A 215 2.21 8.80 -25.89
N ARG A 216 2.25 8.88 -24.55
CA ARG A 216 1.44 8.03 -23.66
C ARG A 216 0.04 8.63 -23.46
N GLY A 217 -0.94 7.80 -23.09
CA GLY A 217 -2.28 8.28 -22.73
C GLY A 217 -2.23 9.26 -21.56
N PRO A 218 -3.25 10.11 -21.37
CA PRO A 218 -3.22 11.22 -20.41
C PRO A 218 -3.19 10.77 -18.93
N GLY A 219 -3.45 9.50 -18.63
CA GLY A 219 -3.61 9.01 -17.25
C GLY A 219 -2.35 9.15 -16.40
N LEU A 220 -1.20 8.70 -16.89
CA LEU A 220 0.08 8.73 -16.15
C LEU A 220 0.60 10.16 -15.92
N PRO A 221 0.76 11.02 -16.95
CA PRO A 221 1.19 12.39 -16.72
C PRO A 221 0.19 13.19 -15.87
N GLY A 222 -1.13 12.96 -16.00
CA GLY A 222 -2.13 13.58 -15.14
C GLY A 222 -1.91 13.25 -13.65
N LEU A 223 -1.82 11.95 -13.33
CA LEU A 223 -1.56 11.49 -11.97
C LEU A 223 -0.23 12.01 -11.41
N CYS A 224 0.81 12.10 -12.24
CA CYS A 224 2.09 12.63 -11.82
C CYS A 224 2.04 14.12 -11.46
N LEU A 225 1.25 14.90 -12.22
CA LEU A 225 1.02 16.32 -11.92
C LEU A 225 0.18 16.49 -10.65
N ASP A 226 -0.80 15.64 -10.41
CA ASP A 226 -1.59 15.64 -9.17
C ASP A 226 -0.70 15.38 -7.94
N VAL A 227 0.21 14.41 -8.02
CA VAL A 227 1.22 14.14 -6.98
C VAL A 227 2.13 15.35 -6.76
N LEU A 228 2.67 15.95 -7.82
CA LEU A 228 3.51 17.15 -7.73
C LEU A 228 2.76 18.30 -7.04
N GLN A 229 1.50 18.51 -7.41
CA GLN A 229 0.64 19.53 -6.82
C GLN A 229 0.38 19.27 -5.33
N ALA A 230 0.21 18.02 -4.90
CA ALA A 230 0.02 17.70 -3.49
C ALA A 230 1.28 18.00 -2.66
N TYR A 231 2.46 17.72 -3.23
CA TYR A 231 3.73 17.89 -2.53
C TYR A 231 4.25 19.34 -2.51
N ILE A 232 3.89 20.18 -3.48
CA ILE A 232 4.41 21.57 -3.61
C ILE A 232 4.24 22.42 -2.33
N ALA A 233 3.19 22.16 -1.55
CA ALA A 233 2.85 22.94 -0.37
C ALA A 233 3.84 22.78 0.79
N TRP A 234 4.67 21.73 0.77
CA TRP A 234 5.52 21.39 1.91
C TRP A 234 6.94 20.96 1.55
N VAL A 235 7.27 20.80 0.27
CA VAL A 235 8.65 20.56 -0.21
C VAL A 235 9.38 21.86 -0.49
N ASP A 236 10.71 21.81 -0.59
CA ASP A 236 11.50 22.96 -1.01
C ASP A 236 11.17 23.32 -2.47
N ILE A 237 10.67 24.53 -2.71
CA ILE A 237 10.27 25.02 -4.03
C ILE A 237 11.45 25.09 -5.01
N ALA A 238 12.68 25.17 -4.52
CA ALA A 238 13.87 25.14 -5.36
C ALA A 238 13.99 23.81 -6.13
N LEU A 239 13.46 22.71 -5.59
CA LEU A 239 13.45 21.41 -6.25
C LEU A 239 12.48 21.36 -7.46
N LEU A 240 11.52 22.27 -7.52
CA LEU A 240 10.44 22.26 -8.53
C LEU A 240 10.59 23.36 -9.59
N THR A 241 11.54 24.27 -9.40
CA THR A 241 11.76 25.44 -10.28
C THR A 241 13.10 25.38 -11.02
N THR A 242 13.81 24.24 -10.92
CA THR A 242 15.04 23.96 -11.67
C THR A 242 14.73 23.20 -12.95
#